data_AF-A0AA90V0N3-F1
#
_entry.id   AF-A0AA90V0N3-F1
#
_cell.length_a   1.000
_cell.length_b   1.000
_cell.length_c   1.000
_cell.angle_alpha   90.00
_cell.angle_beta   90.00
_cell.angle_gamma   90.00
#
_symmetry.space_group_name_H-M   'P 1'
#
loop_
_entity.id
_entity.type
_entity.pdbx_description
1 polymer ?
#
loop_
_entity_poly.entity_id
_entity_poly.type
_entity_poly.pdbx_seq_one_letter_code
_entity_poly.pdbx_strand_id
1 'polypeptide(L)'
;MAKLYIFGIGGTGARVLRSLTMMLASGVQLGQDEIVPIFIDPDESNADLSRTVDLMNLYSRIRQDLTFASSNNNKFFRISINQELPGFRLQIKDTDDKSFQKFMDVSTMSRENQAMVKLLFSEKNLKSKMDVGFKGNPNIGSVVLNQIVNSDDFDTFANGFSAGDKIFIISSIFGGTGASGFPLLLKTLRTGNSFPNFQTINDAEIGAVTILPYFKLKPSDESEIDSSTFISKTKSALAYYEDNISKNNQINALYYLGALVSR
;
A
#
# COMPACT_ATOMS: atom_id res chain seq x y z
N MET A 1 10.53 -11.92 18.94
CA MET A 1 11.16 -10.59 18.75
C MET A 1 10.14 -9.74 18.01
N ALA A 2 10.04 -8.45 18.33
CA ALA A 2 9.11 -7.55 17.64
C ALA A 2 9.49 -7.40 16.15
N LYS A 3 8.51 -7.55 15.27
CA LYS A 3 8.62 -7.35 13.83
C LYS A 3 8.21 -5.93 13.44
N LEU A 4 8.73 -5.46 12.30
CA LEU A 4 8.23 -4.26 11.64
C LEU A 4 7.49 -4.63 10.34
N TYR A 5 6.17 -4.49 10.35
CA TYR A 5 5.32 -4.65 9.17
C TYR A 5 5.40 -3.39 8.32
N ILE A 6 5.77 -3.52 7.04
CA ILE A 6 5.92 -2.39 6.12
C ILE A 6 4.96 -2.52 4.94
N PHE A 7 3.91 -1.72 4.95
CA PHE A 7 2.92 -1.68 3.87
C PHE A 7 3.38 -0.75 2.75
N GLY A 8 3.73 -1.30 1.59
CA GLY A 8 4.03 -0.54 0.37
C GLY A 8 2.82 -0.44 -0.55
N ILE A 9 2.22 0.75 -0.66
CA ILE A 9 1.01 0.96 -1.47
C ILE A 9 1.37 1.50 -2.87
N GLY A 10 1.01 0.72 -3.89
CA GLY A 10 1.27 1.02 -5.30
C GLY A 10 2.76 1.08 -5.67
N GLY A 11 3.06 1.53 -6.90
CA GLY A 11 4.42 1.60 -7.43
C GLY A 11 5.39 2.49 -6.63
N THR A 12 4.89 3.53 -5.95
CA THR A 12 5.74 4.34 -5.05
C THR A 12 6.18 3.52 -3.82
N GLY A 13 5.27 2.77 -3.20
CA GLY A 13 5.61 1.86 -2.11
C GLY A 13 6.67 0.85 -2.52
N ALA A 14 6.55 0.26 -3.71
CA ALA A 14 7.55 -0.62 -4.30
C ALA A 14 8.93 0.04 -4.43
N ARG A 15 9.01 1.23 -5.03
CA ARG A 15 10.30 1.94 -5.21
C ARG A 15 11.00 2.28 -3.89
N VAL A 16 10.24 2.66 -2.87
CA VAL A 16 10.80 2.96 -1.55
C VAL A 16 11.30 1.68 -0.89
N LEU A 17 10.51 0.60 -0.89
CA LEU A 17 10.93 -0.70 -0.35
C LEU A 17 12.16 -1.25 -1.09
N ARG A 18 12.27 -1.07 -2.40
CA ARG A 18 13.49 -1.40 -3.16
C ARG A 18 14.72 -0.68 -2.62
N SER A 19 14.58 0.63 -2.36
CA SER A 19 15.66 1.45 -1.81
C SER A 19 16.00 1.03 -0.38
N LEU A 20 14.98 0.72 0.44
CA LEU A 20 15.16 0.18 1.78
C LEU A 20 15.94 -1.14 1.75
N THR A 21 15.60 -2.08 0.87
CA THR A 21 16.34 -3.35 0.73
C THR A 21 17.82 -3.14 0.44
N MET A 22 18.16 -2.16 -0.41
CA MET A 22 19.57 -1.80 -0.66
C MET A 22 20.25 -1.20 0.58
N MET A 23 19.53 -0.37 1.36
CA MET A 23 20.04 0.17 2.64
C MET A 23 20.21 -0.92 3.71
N LEU A 24 19.33 -1.91 3.75
CA LEU A 24 19.48 -3.06 4.64
C LEU A 24 20.72 -3.89 4.28
N ALA A 25 20.99 -4.05 2.98
CA ALA A 25 22.22 -4.69 2.50
C ALA A 25 23.47 -3.93 2.94
N SER A 26 23.44 -2.60 2.98
CA SER A 26 24.54 -1.76 3.50
C SER A 26 24.61 -1.65 5.02
N GLY A 27 23.69 -2.32 5.74
CA GLY A 27 23.74 -2.45 7.19
C GLY A 27 23.11 -1.32 7.98
N VAL A 28 22.15 -0.61 7.38
CA VAL A 28 21.24 0.29 8.11
C VAL A 28 20.47 -0.49 9.17
N GLN A 29 20.40 0.08 10.37
CA GLN A 29 19.68 -0.51 11.51
C GLN A 29 18.31 0.13 11.65
N LEU A 30 17.28 -0.68 11.90
CA LEU A 30 15.89 -0.23 12.06
C LEU A 30 15.40 -0.24 13.53
N GLY A 31 16.21 -0.77 14.45
CA GLY A 31 15.81 -1.08 15.83
C GLY A 31 15.13 -2.45 15.97
N GLN A 32 14.68 -3.02 14.86
CA GLN A 32 14.03 -4.33 14.74
C GLN A 32 14.88 -5.20 13.83
N ASP A 33 15.05 -6.48 14.20
CA ASP A 33 15.89 -7.43 13.46
C ASP A 33 15.15 -8.12 12.31
N GLU A 34 13.84 -7.88 12.18
CA GLU A 34 12.96 -8.49 11.17
C GLU A 34 11.97 -7.47 10.63
N ILE A 35 11.83 -7.45 9.30
CA ILE A 35 10.77 -6.72 8.60
C ILE A 35 9.86 -7.71 7.87
N VAL A 36 8.57 -7.35 7.78
CA VAL A 36 7.56 -8.06 6.99
C VAL A 36 7.00 -7.09 5.94
N PRO A 37 7.52 -7.10 4.70
CA PRO A 37 6.99 -6.26 3.63
C PRO A 37 5.64 -6.80 3.14
N ILE A 38 4.67 -5.90 2.95
CA ILE A 38 3.35 -6.21 2.38
C ILE A 38 3.01 -5.17 1.31
N PHE A 39 2.92 -5.59 0.06
CA PHE A 39 2.52 -4.74 -1.07
C PHE A 39 1.02 -4.77 -1.26
N ILE A 40 0.44 -3.59 -1.39
CA ILE A 40 -0.95 -3.39 -1.82
C ILE A 40 -0.91 -2.67 -3.15
N ASP A 41 -1.00 -3.45 -4.23
CA ASP A 41 -1.04 -2.93 -5.58
C ASP A 41 -2.01 -3.78 -6.42
N PRO A 42 -3.11 -3.21 -6.92
CA PRO A 42 -4.00 -3.93 -7.83
C PRO A 42 -3.40 -4.11 -9.23
N ASP A 43 -2.37 -3.35 -9.60
CA ASP A 43 -1.72 -3.48 -10.90
C ASP A 43 -0.76 -4.68 -10.92
N GLU A 44 -1.19 -5.76 -11.57
CA GLU A 44 -0.40 -7.00 -11.69
C GLU A 44 0.85 -6.83 -12.58
N SER A 45 0.80 -5.85 -13.49
CA SER A 45 1.86 -5.59 -14.47
C SER A 45 2.85 -4.53 -14.00
N ASN A 46 2.83 -4.19 -12.70
CA ASN A 46 3.69 -3.17 -12.14
C ASN A 46 5.16 -3.63 -12.12
N ALA A 47 5.93 -3.21 -13.11
CA ALA A 47 7.34 -3.55 -13.24
C ALA A 47 8.21 -3.04 -12.07
N ASP A 48 7.80 -2.00 -11.34
CA ASP A 48 8.53 -1.58 -10.14
C ASP A 48 8.32 -2.56 -8.98
N LEU A 49 7.12 -3.11 -8.84
CA LEU A 49 6.83 -4.18 -7.88
C LEU A 49 7.66 -5.43 -8.19
N SER A 50 7.61 -5.94 -9.43
CA SER A 50 8.36 -7.14 -9.82
C SER A 50 9.86 -7.01 -9.52
N ARG A 51 10.49 -5.90 -9.94
CA ARG A 51 11.91 -5.63 -9.65
C ARG A 51 12.22 -5.57 -8.15
N THR A 52 11.28 -5.11 -7.35
CA THR A 52 11.46 -5.00 -5.88
C THR A 52 11.37 -6.37 -5.22
N VAL A 53 10.41 -7.19 -5.62
CA VAL A 53 10.25 -8.57 -5.16
C VAL A 53 11.49 -9.40 -5.53
N ASP A 54 11.98 -9.30 -6.77
CA ASP A 54 13.21 -9.97 -7.20
C ASP A 54 14.43 -9.58 -6.34
N LEU A 55 14.56 -8.28 -6.04
CA LEU A 55 15.64 -7.77 -5.19
C LEU A 55 15.52 -8.27 -3.75
N MET A 56 14.32 -8.31 -3.17
CA MET A 56 14.09 -8.83 -1.83
C MET A 56 14.38 -10.34 -1.76
N ASN A 57 13.98 -11.10 -2.77
CA ASN A 57 14.31 -12.51 -2.87
C ASN A 57 15.82 -12.75 -3.01
N LEU A 58 16.51 -11.91 -3.77
CA LEU A 58 17.97 -11.94 -3.86
C LEU A 58 18.63 -11.63 -2.50
N TYR A 59 18.16 -10.58 -1.81
CA TYR A 59 18.62 -10.25 -0.46
C TYR A 59 18.46 -11.43 0.51
N SER A 60 17.28 -12.06 0.54
CA SER A 60 16.99 -13.18 1.44
C SER A 60 17.87 -14.39 1.14
N ARG A 61 18.11 -14.70 -0.14
CA ARG A 61 19.04 -15.78 -0.54
C ARG A 61 20.46 -15.50 -0.07
N ILE A 62 21.00 -14.31 -0.35
CA ILE A 62 22.34 -13.92 0.11
C ILE A 62 22.43 -14.03 1.63
N ARG A 63 21.43 -13.52 2.36
CA ARG A 63 21.41 -13.54 3.82
C ARG A 63 21.40 -14.96 4.40
N GLN A 64 20.72 -15.91 3.77
CA GLN A 64 20.65 -17.31 4.22
C GLN A 64 22.03 -17.99 4.21
N ASP A 65 22.92 -17.57 3.32
CA ASP A 65 24.29 -18.07 3.23
C ASP A 65 25.27 -17.39 4.22
N LEU A 66 24.80 -16.36 4.96
CA LEU A 66 25.60 -15.62 5.92
C LEU A 66 25.39 -16.11 7.35
N THR A 67 26.46 -16.10 8.15
CA THR A 67 26.42 -16.42 9.57
C THR A 67 26.60 -15.17 10.44
N PHE A 68 25.67 -14.96 11.36
CA PHE A 68 25.69 -13.82 12.28
C PHE A 68 25.95 -14.26 13.72
N ALA A 69 27.11 -14.87 13.95
CA ALA A 69 27.57 -15.21 15.29
C ALA A 69 27.71 -13.95 16.16
N SER A 70 27.61 -14.08 17.47
CA SER A 70 27.68 -12.96 18.44
C SER A 70 29.01 -12.20 18.42
N SER A 71 30.09 -12.79 17.90
CA SER A 71 31.38 -12.13 17.67
C SER A 71 31.45 -11.33 16.36
N ASN A 72 30.45 -11.47 15.48
CA ASN A 72 30.42 -10.83 14.17
C ASN A 72 29.79 -9.44 14.26
N ASN A 73 30.62 -8.40 14.11
CA ASN A 73 30.18 -7.00 14.08
C ASN A 73 29.63 -6.57 12.71
N ASN A 74 29.55 -7.47 11.72
CA ASN A 74 29.02 -7.18 10.40
C ASN A 74 27.53 -6.81 10.49
N LYS A 75 27.21 -5.61 9.99
CA LYS A 75 25.85 -5.09 9.93
C LYS A 75 25.19 -5.33 8.57
N PHE A 76 25.96 -5.65 7.54
CA PHE A 76 25.45 -5.91 6.19
C PHE A 76 24.52 -7.12 6.18
N PHE A 77 23.40 -6.99 5.49
CA PHE A 77 22.37 -8.04 5.37
C PHE A 77 21.84 -8.55 6.72
N ARG A 78 22.00 -7.77 7.81
CA ARG A 78 21.68 -8.25 9.17
C ARG A 78 20.19 -8.49 9.37
N ILE A 79 19.37 -7.58 8.86
CA ILE A 79 17.91 -7.58 9.05
C ILE A 79 17.28 -8.72 8.25
N SER A 80 16.41 -9.50 8.87
CA SER A 80 15.64 -10.53 8.16
C SER A 80 14.50 -9.90 7.37
N ILE A 81 14.27 -10.35 6.14
CA ILE A 81 13.08 -10.03 5.35
C ILE A 81 12.21 -11.29 5.34
N ASN A 82 11.10 -11.24 6.06
CA ASN A 82 10.16 -12.34 6.14
C ASN A 82 9.05 -12.17 5.10
N GLN A 83 8.83 -13.22 4.32
CA GLN A 83 7.81 -13.29 3.30
C GLN A 83 6.61 -14.08 3.85
N GLU A 84 5.71 -13.41 4.56
CA GLU A 84 4.48 -14.04 5.08
C GLU A 84 3.45 -14.28 3.98
N LEU A 85 3.47 -13.46 2.92
CA LEU A 85 2.57 -13.56 1.78
C LEU A 85 3.33 -13.92 0.49
N PRO A 86 2.77 -14.74 -0.41
CA PRO A 86 3.37 -15.03 -1.71
C PRO A 86 3.71 -13.76 -2.49
N GLY A 87 4.98 -13.60 -2.89
CA GLY A 87 5.45 -12.41 -3.59
C GLY A 87 5.36 -11.11 -2.77
N PHE A 88 5.24 -11.21 -1.45
CA PHE A 88 4.98 -10.09 -0.54
C PHE A 88 3.69 -9.33 -0.86
N ARG A 89 2.77 -9.89 -1.64
CA ARG A 89 1.59 -9.17 -2.15
C ARG A 89 0.35 -9.59 -1.38
N LEU A 90 -0.42 -8.59 -0.95
CA LEU A 90 -1.77 -8.81 -0.47
C LEU A 90 -2.70 -8.78 -1.69
N GLN A 91 -3.35 -9.91 -1.96
CA GLN A 91 -4.33 -10.03 -3.02
C GLN A 91 -5.72 -9.60 -2.55
N ILE A 92 -6.41 -8.92 -3.45
CA ILE A 92 -7.82 -8.56 -3.26
C ILE A 92 -8.62 -9.68 -3.91
N LYS A 93 -9.56 -10.26 -3.16
CA LYS A 93 -10.43 -11.30 -3.71
C LYS A 93 -11.24 -10.72 -4.89
N ASP A 94 -11.53 -11.57 -5.87
CA ASP A 94 -12.45 -11.30 -6.96
C ASP A 94 -12.08 -10.15 -7.92
N THR A 95 -10.81 -9.77 -8.03
CA THR A 95 -10.37 -8.74 -9.00
C THR A 95 -10.01 -9.28 -10.38
N ASP A 96 -9.79 -10.59 -10.52
CA ASP A 96 -9.22 -11.17 -11.74
C ASP A 96 -10.18 -11.09 -12.93
N ASP A 97 -9.73 -10.42 -13.99
CA ASP A 97 -10.40 -10.27 -15.29
C ASP A 97 -11.87 -9.79 -15.24
N LYS A 98 -12.23 -9.06 -14.16
CA LYS A 98 -13.55 -8.44 -13.97
C LYS A 98 -13.50 -6.93 -14.22
N SER A 99 -14.62 -6.39 -14.71
CA SER A 99 -14.86 -4.95 -14.73
C SER A 99 -15.37 -4.47 -13.37
N PHE A 100 -15.23 -3.18 -13.07
CA PHE A 100 -15.73 -2.60 -11.82
C PHE A 100 -17.22 -2.86 -11.59
N GLN A 101 -18.02 -2.80 -12.65
CA GLN A 101 -19.45 -3.09 -12.60
C GLN A 101 -19.74 -4.54 -12.18
N LYS A 102 -18.94 -5.50 -12.65
CA LYS A 102 -19.07 -6.91 -12.25
C LYS A 102 -18.56 -7.12 -10.83
N PHE A 103 -17.47 -6.46 -10.45
CA PHE A 103 -16.95 -6.51 -9.09
C PHE A 103 -17.96 -6.03 -8.04
N MET A 104 -18.74 -4.99 -8.35
CA MET A 104 -19.81 -4.52 -7.49
C MET A 104 -21.11 -5.34 -7.59
N ASP A 105 -21.18 -6.35 -8.46
CA ASP A 105 -22.40 -7.12 -8.77
C ASP A 105 -23.61 -6.24 -9.14
N VAL A 106 -23.38 -5.14 -9.87
CA VAL A 106 -24.42 -4.13 -10.19
C VAL A 106 -25.64 -4.75 -10.88
N SER A 107 -25.45 -5.80 -11.69
CA SER A 107 -26.56 -6.50 -12.36
C SER A 107 -27.54 -7.18 -11.41
N THR A 108 -27.10 -7.50 -10.18
CA THR A 108 -27.93 -8.14 -9.15
C THR A 108 -28.68 -7.13 -8.27
N MET A 109 -28.30 -5.85 -8.35
CA MET A 109 -28.89 -4.79 -7.56
C MET A 109 -30.30 -4.44 -8.02
N SER A 110 -31.11 -3.88 -7.11
CA SER A 110 -32.39 -3.27 -7.47
C SER A 110 -32.21 -2.11 -8.46
N ARG A 111 -33.28 -1.72 -9.15
CA ARG A 111 -33.26 -0.63 -10.13
C ARG A 111 -32.78 0.69 -9.51
N GLU A 112 -33.18 0.97 -8.27
CA GLU A 112 -32.82 2.16 -7.52
C GLU A 112 -31.32 2.20 -7.23
N ASN A 113 -30.77 1.06 -6.78
CA ASN A 113 -29.34 0.94 -6.51
C ASN A 113 -28.50 1.02 -7.80
N GLN A 114 -28.97 0.43 -8.91
CA GLN A 114 -28.32 0.60 -10.21
C GLN A 114 -28.30 2.07 -10.67
N ALA A 115 -29.40 2.81 -10.44
CA ALA A 115 -29.46 4.23 -10.76
C ALA A 115 -28.49 5.05 -9.90
N MET A 116 -28.39 4.75 -8.61
CA MET A 116 -27.43 5.40 -7.70
C MET A 116 -25.98 5.13 -8.13
N VAL A 117 -25.64 3.90 -8.50
CA VAL A 117 -24.30 3.55 -9.02
C VAL A 117 -23.97 4.35 -10.27
N LYS A 118 -24.92 4.48 -11.21
CA LYS A 118 -24.73 5.27 -12.45
C LYS A 118 -24.67 6.79 -12.22
N LEU A 119 -25.16 7.28 -11.09
CA LEU A 119 -24.96 8.67 -10.66
C LEU A 119 -23.56 8.90 -10.08
N LEU A 120 -23.03 7.93 -9.33
CA LEU A 120 -21.74 8.05 -8.65
C LEU A 120 -20.54 7.73 -9.55
N PHE A 121 -20.72 6.86 -10.54
CA PHE A 121 -19.66 6.36 -11.40
C PHE A 121 -20.00 6.54 -12.87
N SER A 122 -19.04 7.07 -13.63
CA SER A 122 -19.19 7.15 -15.08
C SER A 122 -19.17 5.75 -15.72
N GLU A 123 -19.75 5.64 -16.92
CA GLU A 123 -19.66 4.42 -17.74
C GLU A 123 -18.21 3.99 -17.99
N LYS A 124 -17.28 4.95 -18.10
CA LYS A 124 -15.84 4.65 -18.21
C LYS A 124 -15.31 3.98 -16.94
N ASN A 125 -15.71 4.46 -15.76
CA ASN A 125 -15.32 3.85 -14.48
C ASN A 125 -15.88 2.44 -14.35
N LEU A 126 -17.17 2.24 -14.65
CA LEU A 126 -17.85 0.94 -14.55
C LEU A 126 -17.25 -0.13 -15.48
N LYS A 127 -16.76 0.28 -16.65
CA LYS A 127 -16.11 -0.60 -17.64
C LYS A 127 -14.61 -0.80 -17.41
N SER A 128 -14.00 -0.07 -16.48
CA SER A 128 -12.58 -0.22 -16.17
C SER A 128 -12.30 -1.61 -15.61
N LYS A 129 -11.21 -2.24 -16.05
CA LYS A 129 -10.75 -3.51 -15.48
C LYS A 129 -10.14 -3.31 -14.10
N MET A 130 -10.25 -4.32 -13.23
CA MET A 130 -9.76 -4.28 -11.85
C MET A 130 -8.27 -4.63 -11.69
N ASP A 131 -7.65 -5.20 -12.72
CA ASP A 131 -6.26 -5.68 -12.77
C ASP A 131 -5.21 -4.62 -13.18
N VAL A 132 -5.64 -3.42 -13.61
CA VAL A 132 -4.75 -2.36 -14.16
C VAL A 132 -4.47 -1.19 -13.19
N GLY A 133 -4.78 -1.37 -11.90
CA GLY A 133 -4.69 -0.30 -10.89
C GLY A 133 -5.71 0.84 -11.11
N PHE A 134 -5.95 1.67 -10.09
CA PHE A 134 -7.07 2.64 -10.15
C PHE A 134 -6.84 3.85 -11.06
N LYS A 135 -5.71 3.92 -11.80
CA LYS A 135 -5.33 4.95 -12.80
C LYS A 135 -5.74 6.39 -12.45
N GLY A 136 -5.62 6.77 -11.18
CA GLY A 136 -5.96 8.13 -10.72
C GLY A 136 -7.45 8.40 -10.47
N ASN A 137 -8.26 7.35 -10.25
CA ASN A 137 -9.66 7.38 -9.80
C ASN A 137 -9.77 6.88 -8.34
N PRO A 138 -9.59 7.75 -7.33
CA PRO A 138 -9.64 7.34 -5.92
C PRO A 138 -10.99 6.76 -5.48
N ASN A 139 -12.09 7.15 -6.11
CA ASN A 139 -13.44 6.67 -5.83
C ASN A 139 -13.64 5.17 -6.16
N ILE A 140 -13.00 4.65 -7.21
CA ILE A 140 -12.95 3.20 -7.48
C ILE A 140 -12.10 2.53 -6.40
N GLY A 141 -10.92 3.11 -6.13
CA GLY A 141 -9.97 2.58 -5.15
C GLY A 141 -10.58 2.41 -3.76
N SER A 142 -11.42 3.35 -3.30
CA SER A 142 -12.09 3.23 -2.00
C SER A 142 -13.05 2.04 -1.90
N VAL A 143 -13.67 1.61 -3.00
CA VAL A 143 -14.59 0.45 -3.00
C VAL A 143 -13.80 -0.85 -2.99
N VAL A 144 -12.81 -0.96 -3.88
CA VAL A 144 -12.02 -2.19 -4.06
C VAL A 144 -11.14 -2.46 -2.83
N LEU A 145 -10.44 -1.44 -2.34
CA LEU A 145 -9.56 -1.58 -1.19
C LEU A 145 -10.32 -1.85 0.11
N ASN A 146 -11.63 -1.56 0.17
CA ASN A 146 -12.43 -1.89 1.35
C ASN A 146 -12.66 -3.40 1.48
N GLN A 147 -12.46 -4.17 0.41
CA GLN A 147 -12.56 -5.64 0.45
C GLN A 147 -11.27 -6.32 0.93
N ILE A 148 -10.15 -5.60 1.02
CA ILE A 148 -8.86 -6.15 1.50
C ILE A 148 -9.02 -6.82 2.86
N VAL A 149 -9.85 -6.26 3.74
CA VAL A 149 -10.04 -6.77 5.11
C VAL A 149 -10.71 -8.15 5.17
N ASN A 150 -11.29 -8.60 4.06
CA ASN A 150 -11.98 -9.88 3.95
C ASN A 150 -11.14 -10.91 3.17
N SER A 151 -9.88 -10.61 2.84
CA SER A 151 -8.99 -11.54 2.16
C SER A 151 -8.25 -12.44 3.15
N ASP A 152 -7.97 -13.67 2.72
CA ASP A 152 -7.24 -14.65 3.55
C ASP A 152 -5.79 -14.18 3.78
N ASP A 153 -5.26 -13.35 2.88
CA ASP A 153 -3.95 -12.70 3.02
C ASP A 153 -3.97 -11.67 4.18
N PHE A 154 -5.06 -10.93 4.35
CA PHE A 154 -5.19 -10.01 5.48
C PHE A 154 -5.29 -10.78 6.80
N ASP A 155 -6.03 -11.90 6.82
CA ASP A 155 -6.06 -12.80 7.99
C ASP A 155 -4.68 -13.42 8.28
N THR A 156 -3.89 -13.73 7.25
CA THR A 156 -2.52 -14.22 7.42
C THR A 156 -1.63 -13.18 8.09
N PHE A 157 -1.68 -11.93 7.61
CA PHE A 157 -1.04 -10.79 8.26
C PHE A 157 -1.49 -10.65 9.72
N ALA A 158 -2.80 -10.68 9.95
CA ALA A 158 -3.38 -10.43 11.25
C ALA A 158 -3.02 -11.52 12.27
N ASN A 159 -3.02 -12.79 11.85
CA ASN A 159 -2.57 -13.93 12.66
C ASN A 159 -1.07 -13.87 12.98
N GLY A 160 -0.25 -13.37 12.06
CA GLY A 160 1.20 -13.20 12.25
C GLY A 160 1.58 -12.07 13.20
N PHE A 161 0.67 -11.12 13.43
CA PHE A 161 0.89 -9.92 14.23
C PHE A 161 0.80 -10.19 15.74
N SER A 162 1.78 -9.71 16.50
CA SER A 162 1.91 -9.92 17.94
C SER A 162 2.16 -8.62 18.70
N ALA A 163 1.99 -8.67 20.02
CA ALA A 163 2.26 -7.52 20.88
C ALA A 163 3.72 -7.06 20.77
N GLY A 164 3.93 -5.76 20.56
CA GLY A 164 5.25 -5.16 20.36
C GLY A 164 5.65 -5.00 18.89
N ASP A 165 4.94 -5.65 17.97
CA ASP A 165 5.11 -5.41 16.53
C ASP A 165 4.66 -4.00 16.17
N LYS A 166 5.27 -3.44 15.13
CA LYS A 166 5.00 -2.07 14.65
C LYS A 166 4.62 -2.09 13.19
N ILE A 167 3.92 -1.05 12.75
CA ILE A 167 3.47 -0.90 11.37
C ILE A 167 4.03 0.40 10.78
N PHE A 168 4.52 0.33 9.56
CA PHE A 168 4.92 1.49 8.79
C PHE A 168 4.28 1.47 7.40
N ILE A 169 3.59 2.55 7.02
CA ILE A 169 2.86 2.62 5.75
C ILE A 169 3.58 3.59 4.79
N ILE A 170 3.78 3.15 3.56
CA ILE A 170 4.45 3.92 2.50
C ILE A 170 3.49 4.07 1.34
N SER A 171 3.17 5.32 0.98
CA SER A 171 2.22 5.62 -0.10
C SER A 171 2.64 6.84 -0.91
N SER A 172 1.91 7.13 -1.99
CA SER A 172 1.94 8.43 -2.67
C SER A 172 0.57 9.08 -2.68
N ILE A 173 0.54 10.40 -2.51
CA ILE A 173 -0.72 11.16 -2.35
C ILE A 173 -1.35 11.58 -3.69
N PHE A 174 -0.60 11.44 -4.78
CA PHE A 174 -1.02 11.87 -6.12
C PHE A 174 -1.39 10.72 -7.05
N GLY A 175 -1.06 9.48 -6.68
CA GLY A 175 -1.50 8.27 -7.37
C GLY A 175 -2.88 7.82 -6.90
N GLY A 176 -3.61 7.09 -7.75
CA GLY A 176 -4.95 6.57 -7.42
C GLY A 176 -4.92 5.61 -6.22
N THR A 177 -4.07 4.57 -6.28
CA THR A 177 -3.95 3.53 -5.25
C THR A 177 -3.43 4.06 -3.92
N GLY A 178 -2.37 4.87 -3.93
CA GLY A 178 -1.81 5.44 -2.71
C GLY A 178 -2.78 6.38 -1.99
N ALA A 179 -3.40 7.31 -2.74
CA ALA A 179 -4.26 8.33 -2.17
C ALA A 179 -5.52 7.74 -1.51
N SER A 180 -6.14 6.74 -2.13
CA SER A 180 -7.32 6.05 -1.56
C SER A 180 -6.96 4.96 -0.56
N GLY A 181 -5.85 4.26 -0.79
CA GLY A 181 -5.48 3.07 -0.02
C GLY A 181 -4.93 3.36 1.35
N PHE A 182 -4.10 4.39 1.49
CA PHE A 182 -3.52 4.72 2.78
C PHE A 182 -4.58 5.07 3.84
N PRO A 183 -5.54 6.01 3.60
CA PRO A 183 -6.54 6.34 4.61
C PRO A 183 -7.42 5.15 4.97
N LEU A 184 -7.77 4.32 3.98
CA LEU A 184 -8.63 3.19 4.20
C LEU A 184 -7.93 2.08 4.99
N LEU A 185 -6.70 1.74 4.63
CA LEU A 185 -5.87 0.80 5.37
C LEU A 185 -5.69 1.28 6.81
N LEU A 186 -5.37 2.56 7.02
CA LEU A 186 -5.20 3.12 8.35
C LEU A 186 -6.49 3.00 9.18
N LYS A 187 -7.64 3.35 8.59
CA LYS A 187 -8.94 3.21 9.26
C LYS A 187 -9.23 1.76 9.63
N THR A 188 -8.98 0.83 8.72
CA THR A 188 -9.08 -0.62 8.96
C THR A 188 -8.21 -1.05 10.12
N LEU A 189 -6.92 -0.68 10.11
CA LEU A 189 -5.95 -1.04 11.14
C LEU A 189 -6.23 -0.41 12.50
N ARG A 190 -7.10 0.60 12.59
CA ARG A 190 -7.46 1.29 13.85
C ARG A 190 -8.84 0.95 14.39
N THR A 191 -9.78 0.65 13.51
CA THR A 191 -11.20 0.50 13.87
C THR A 191 -11.78 -0.85 13.48
N GLY A 192 -11.03 -1.65 12.72
CA GLY A 192 -11.47 -2.97 12.31
C GLY A 192 -11.59 -3.92 13.50
N ASN A 193 -12.58 -4.81 13.42
CA ASN A 193 -12.89 -5.79 14.45
C ASN A 193 -13.26 -7.17 13.89
N SER A 194 -13.10 -7.35 12.58
CA SER A 194 -13.51 -8.53 11.84
C SER A 194 -12.35 -9.44 11.41
N PHE A 195 -11.16 -9.25 12.00
CA PHE A 195 -9.95 -10.03 11.72
C PHE A 195 -9.26 -10.48 13.01
N PRO A 196 -8.44 -11.55 12.97
CA PRO A 196 -7.68 -12.02 14.13
C PRO A 196 -6.80 -10.94 14.76
N ASN A 197 -6.52 -11.02 16.07
CA ASN A 197 -5.64 -10.09 16.78
C ASN A 197 -5.96 -8.58 16.61
N PHE A 198 -7.21 -8.24 16.23
CA PHE A 198 -7.58 -6.86 15.90
C PHE A 198 -7.29 -5.86 17.01
N GLN A 199 -7.43 -6.25 18.28
CA GLN A 199 -7.12 -5.37 19.41
C GLN A 199 -5.64 -4.97 19.41
N THR A 200 -4.75 -5.96 19.30
CA THR A 200 -3.30 -5.74 19.25
C THR A 200 -2.88 -4.86 18.06
N ILE A 201 -3.52 -5.06 16.90
CA ILE A 201 -3.26 -4.28 15.69
C ILE A 201 -3.78 -2.84 15.87
N ASN A 202 -4.99 -2.68 16.39
CA ASN A 202 -5.61 -1.38 16.64
C ASN A 202 -4.79 -0.51 17.59
N ASP A 203 -4.13 -1.13 18.58
CA ASP A 203 -3.28 -0.45 19.57
C ASP A 203 -1.81 -0.30 19.14
N ALA A 204 -1.41 -0.87 18.00
CA ALA A 204 -0.02 -0.87 17.55
C ALA A 204 0.52 0.53 17.23
N GLU A 205 1.83 0.72 17.34
CA GLU A 205 2.47 1.93 16.84
C GLU A 205 2.46 1.92 15.30
N ILE A 206 1.82 2.92 14.69
CA ILE A 206 1.73 3.11 13.25
C ILE A 206 2.40 4.42 12.84
N GLY A 207 3.44 4.30 12.03
CA GLY A 207 4.03 5.42 11.29
C GLY A 207 3.63 5.37 9.82
N ALA A 208 3.67 6.51 9.13
CA ALA A 208 3.54 6.52 7.67
C ALA A 208 4.37 7.62 7.03
N VAL A 209 4.72 7.38 5.76
CA VAL A 209 5.26 8.39 4.87
C VAL A 209 4.43 8.43 3.58
N THR A 210 4.05 9.64 3.17
CA THR A 210 3.38 9.85 1.90
C THR A 210 4.22 10.75 0.99
N ILE A 211 4.44 10.29 -0.24
CA ILE A 211 5.28 10.98 -1.21
C ILE A 211 4.41 11.91 -2.07
N LEU A 212 4.78 13.18 -2.10
CA LEU A 212 4.24 14.22 -2.98
C LEU A 212 4.67 13.98 -4.43
N PRO A 213 4.01 14.59 -5.43
CA PRO A 213 4.38 14.45 -6.83
C PRO A 213 5.88 14.65 -7.08
N TYR A 214 6.53 13.65 -7.67
CA TYR A 214 7.99 13.65 -7.91
C TYR A 214 8.38 13.35 -9.37
N PHE A 215 7.40 13.14 -10.25
CA PHE A 215 7.63 12.97 -11.69
C PHE A 215 6.49 13.62 -12.50
N LYS A 216 6.77 13.92 -13.76
CA LYS A 216 5.78 14.36 -14.75
C LYS A 216 5.71 13.33 -15.86
N LEU A 217 4.52 13.11 -16.39
CA LEU A 217 4.30 12.29 -17.58
C LEU A 217 4.25 13.20 -18.79
N LYS A 218 4.75 12.74 -19.93
CA LYS A 218 4.53 13.46 -21.19
C LYS A 218 3.03 13.39 -21.50
N PRO A 219 2.38 14.53 -21.81
CA PRO A 219 0.99 14.52 -22.26
C PRO A 219 0.85 13.59 -23.45
N SER A 220 -0.13 12.70 -23.39
CA SER A 220 -0.53 11.82 -24.48
C SER A 220 -2.03 11.65 -24.39
N ASP A 221 -2.73 11.76 -25.51
CA ASP A 221 -4.18 11.57 -25.58
C ASP A 221 -4.59 10.12 -25.21
N GLU A 222 -3.64 9.18 -25.26
CA GLU A 222 -3.82 7.78 -24.85
C GLU A 222 -3.53 7.55 -23.35
N SER A 223 -2.92 8.52 -22.66
CA SER A 223 -2.59 8.37 -21.23
C SER A 223 -3.81 8.67 -20.37
N GLU A 224 -4.29 7.68 -19.63
CA GLU A 224 -5.33 7.88 -18.61
C GLU A 224 -4.86 8.71 -17.41
N ILE A 225 -3.54 8.89 -17.25
CA ILE A 225 -2.94 9.66 -16.15
C ILE A 225 -2.46 11.00 -16.69
N ASP A 226 -3.10 12.08 -16.21
CA ASP A 226 -2.67 13.45 -16.49
C ASP A 226 -1.89 14.04 -15.30
N SER A 227 -0.58 14.20 -15.49
CA SER A 227 0.32 14.76 -14.48
C SER A 227 0.08 16.25 -14.19
N SER A 228 -0.62 16.98 -15.06
CA SER A 228 -1.02 18.38 -14.82
C SER A 228 -1.97 18.49 -13.62
N THR A 229 -2.76 17.45 -13.37
CA THR A 229 -3.76 17.39 -12.29
C THR A 229 -3.17 16.98 -10.94
N PHE A 230 -1.92 16.52 -10.89
CA PHE A 230 -1.31 15.97 -9.67
C PHE A 230 -1.32 16.94 -8.51
N ILE A 231 -1.04 18.23 -8.75
CA ILE A 231 -1.02 19.24 -7.68
C ILE A 231 -2.42 19.46 -7.12
N SER A 232 -3.44 19.55 -7.98
CA SER A 232 -4.84 19.72 -7.55
C SER A 232 -5.32 18.51 -6.74
N LYS A 233 -5.05 17.29 -7.23
CA LYS A 233 -5.36 16.04 -6.51
C LYS A 233 -4.65 15.96 -5.15
N THR A 234 -3.37 16.34 -5.13
CA THR A 234 -2.56 16.40 -3.90
C THR A 234 -3.17 17.36 -2.89
N LYS A 235 -3.58 18.56 -3.30
CA LYS A 235 -4.21 19.55 -2.41
C LYS A 235 -5.49 18.99 -1.78
N SER A 236 -6.37 18.37 -2.58
CA SER A 236 -7.60 17.76 -2.07
C SER A 236 -7.34 16.60 -1.12
N ALA A 237 -6.37 15.74 -1.44
CA ALA A 237 -6.00 14.62 -0.58
C ALA A 237 -5.35 15.09 0.73
N LEU A 238 -4.51 16.13 0.70
CA LEU A 238 -3.92 16.73 1.91
C LEU A 238 -4.99 17.28 2.85
N ALA A 239 -5.98 18.02 2.31
CA ALA A 239 -7.10 18.50 3.11
C ALA A 239 -7.87 17.34 3.75
N TYR A 240 -8.14 16.26 3.01
CA TYR A 240 -8.75 15.06 3.57
C TYR A 240 -7.89 14.42 4.67
N TYR A 241 -6.56 14.34 4.49
CA TYR A 241 -5.64 13.72 5.46
C TYR A 241 -5.52 14.56 6.73
N GLU A 242 -5.58 15.87 6.62
CA GLU A 242 -5.59 16.77 7.77
C GLU A 242 -6.79 16.45 8.68
N ASP A 243 -8.00 16.40 8.10
CA ASP A 243 -9.24 16.23 8.84
C ASP A 243 -9.50 14.80 9.29
N ASN A 244 -9.09 13.80 8.50
CA ASN A 244 -9.46 12.41 8.75
C ASN A 244 -8.34 11.58 9.39
N ILE A 245 -7.08 11.97 9.24
CA ILE A 245 -5.92 11.22 9.75
C ILE A 245 -5.22 12.00 10.87
N SER A 246 -4.80 13.23 10.58
CA SER A 246 -3.92 14.00 11.48
C SER A 246 -4.66 14.50 12.71
N LYS A 247 -5.86 15.09 12.54
CA LYS A 247 -6.67 15.62 13.66
C LYS A 247 -7.28 14.54 14.54
N ASN A 248 -7.45 13.33 14.01
CA ASN A 248 -8.12 12.24 14.72
C ASN A 248 -7.16 11.35 15.54
N ASN A 249 -5.87 11.72 15.64
CA ASN A 249 -4.83 10.95 16.33
C ASN A 249 -4.79 9.46 15.95
N GLN A 250 -5.19 9.12 14.73
CA GLN A 250 -5.24 7.74 14.25
C GLN A 250 -3.85 7.22 13.84
N ILE A 251 -2.84 8.08 13.78
CA ILE A 251 -1.47 7.74 13.40
C ILE A 251 -0.47 8.35 14.39
N ASN A 252 0.58 7.60 14.72
CA ASN A 252 1.59 8.05 15.69
C ASN A 252 2.57 9.05 15.07
N ALA A 253 2.95 8.84 13.81
CA ALA A 253 3.79 9.76 13.05
C ALA A 253 3.43 9.73 11.56
N LEU A 254 3.25 10.91 10.97
CA LEU A 254 2.97 11.06 9.54
C LEU A 254 3.99 12.01 8.91
N TYR A 255 4.74 11.50 7.95
CA TYR A 255 5.74 12.26 7.21
C TYR A 255 5.28 12.54 5.78
N TYR A 256 5.56 13.74 5.31
CA TYR A 256 5.35 14.13 3.92
C TYR A 256 6.71 14.37 3.28
N LEU A 257 7.03 13.65 2.20
CA LEU A 257 8.26 13.85 1.44
C LEU A 257 7.90 14.35 0.05
N GLY A 258 8.52 15.45 -0.38
CA GLY A 258 8.34 15.98 -1.71
C GLY A 258 9.57 16.68 -2.22
N ALA A 259 9.69 16.73 -3.54
CA ALA A 259 10.60 17.66 -4.19
C ALA A 259 9.94 19.05 -4.20
N LEU A 260 10.74 20.10 -4.05
CA LEU A 260 10.30 21.45 -4.43
C LEU A 260 9.95 21.39 -5.92
N VAL A 261 8.66 21.42 -6.23
CA VAL A 261 8.21 21.59 -7.61
C VAL A 261 8.60 23.01 -7.98
N SER A 262 9.73 23.16 -8.69
CA SER A 262 10.13 24.46 -9.23
C SER A 262 8.96 24.99 -10.06
N ARG A 263 8.48 26.16 -9.66
CA ARG A 263 7.44 26.92 -10.36
C ARG A 263 7.85 27.18 -11.79
#